data_AF-A0A5R2N831-F1
#
_entry.id   AF-A0A5R2N831-F1
#
_cell.length_a   1.000
_cell.length_b   1.000
_cell.length_c   1.000
_cell.angle_alpha   90.00
_cell.angle_beta   90.00
_cell.angle_gamma   90.00
#
_symmetry.space_group_name_H-M   'P 1'
#
loop_
_entity.id
_entity.type
_entity.pdbx_description
1 polymer ?
#
loop_
_entity_poly.entity_id
_entity_poly.type
_entity_poly.pdbx_seq_one_letter_code
_entity_poly.pdbx_strand_id
1 'polypeptide(L)'
;GSFQRSATFRGPDLDSAVAAELVAVASRINNAFRRLGSGWSIFVEAQRHQAATYPESQFPDPASALVDAERKAEFEEEGVHFISSYFLTFLYLPPVEDVARAETWLYEGREQSGVDPNEIQRAFVDRTDRVLSLLDGFMPECRWLDDSETLTYLYSAVSTKRHRVRVPETPIYLDALLADQPLTGGLAPRLGDQ
;
A
#
# COMPACT_ATOMS: atom_id res chain seq x y z
N GLY A 1 -13.69 13.90 -7.02
CA GLY A 1 -13.07 12.57 -6.91
C GLY A 1 -12.02 12.59 -5.82
N SER A 2 -11.59 11.44 -5.32
CA SER A 2 -10.47 11.30 -4.38
C SER A 2 -9.25 10.71 -5.06
N PHE A 3 -8.07 10.89 -4.46
CA PHE A 3 -6.82 10.29 -4.91
C PHE A 3 -6.39 9.20 -3.95
N GLN A 4 -5.90 8.08 -4.49
CA GLN A 4 -5.33 6.99 -3.70
C GLN A 4 -3.91 6.68 -4.22
N ARG A 5 -3.00 6.37 -3.29
CA ARG A 5 -1.68 5.81 -3.61
C ARG A 5 -1.24 4.84 -2.52
N SER A 6 -0.69 3.69 -2.92
CA SER A 6 -0.31 2.62 -2.01
C SER A 6 1.16 2.28 -2.14
N ALA A 7 1.83 2.03 -1.02
CA ALA A 7 3.20 1.56 -0.93
C ALA A 7 3.24 0.20 -0.26
N THR A 8 4.20 -0.64 -0.64
CA THR A 8 4.63 -1.79 0.18
C THR A 8 5.70 -1.32 1.15
N PHE A 9 5.77 -1.97 2.31
CA PHE A 9 6.84 -1.75 3.27
C PHE A 9 7.13 -3.02 4.07
N ARG A 10 8.30 -3.05 4.72
CA ARG A 10 8.57 -3.95 5.84
C ARG A 10 8.72 -3.10 7.10
N GLY A 11 7.98 -3.47 8.14
CA GLY A 11 8.21 -2.88 9.45
C GLY A 11 9.61 -3.25 9.96
N PRO A 12 10.22 -2.41 10.84
CA PRO A 12 11.39 -2.86 11.59
C PRO A 12 11.01 -4.07 12.46
N ASP A 13 12.00 -4.85 12.89
CA ASP A 13 11.77 -5.94 13.84
C ASP A 13 11.36 -5.36 15.20
N LEU A 14 10.05 -5.29 15.43
CA LEU A 14 9.47 -4.74 16.65
C LEU A 14 9.52 -5.74 17.81
N ASP A 15 9.63 -7.05 17.53
CA ASP A 15 9.65 -8.09 18.57
C ASP A 15 10.97 -8.07 19.36
N SER A 16 12.04 -7.58 18.73
CA SER A 16 13.35 -7.36 19.37
C SER A 16 13.54 -5.94 19.92
N ALA A 17 12.56 -5.04 19.76
CA ALA A 17 12.72 -3.62 20.08
C ALA A 17 12.44 -3.31 21.56
N VAL A 18 13.25 -2.44 22.17
CA VAL A 18 12.98 -1.97 23.53
C VAL A 18 11.88 -0.89 23.54
N ALA A 19 11.20 -0.70 24.68
CA ALA A 19 10.09 0.24 24.79
C ALA A 19 10.43 1.68 24.32
N ALA A 20 11.67 2.14 24.55
CA ALA A 20 12.13 3.44 24.08
C ALA A 20 12.19 3.53 22.55
N GLU A 21 12.60 2.45 21.87
CA GLU A 21 12.65 2.38 20.41
C GLU A 21 11.25 2.37 19.81
N LEU A 22 10.33 1.62 20.40
CA LEU A 22 8.92 1.61 19.99
C LEU A 22 8.29 3.02 20.07
N VAL A 23 8.55 3.75 21.15
CA VAL A 23 8.09 5.14 21.32
C VAL A 23 8.73 6.07 20.29
N ALA A 24 10.01 5.89 19.99
CA ALA A 24 10.71 6.69 18.98
C ALA A 24 10.14 6.46 17.58
N VAL A 25 9.91 5.20 17.21
CA VAL A 25 9.28 4.80 15.93
C VAL A 25 7.88 5.38 15.82
N ALA A 26 7.04 5.18 16.84
CA ALA A 26 5.68 5.71 16.87
C ALA A 26 5.66 7.25 16.74
N SER A 27 6.58 7.93 17.42
CA SER A 27 6.72 9.40 17.33
C SER A 27 7.12 9.86 15.92
N ARG A 28 8.04 9.14 15.26
CA ARG A 28 8.45 9.44 13.86
C ARG A 28 7.29 9.28 12.89
N ILE A 29 6.54 8.17 13.01
CA ILE A 29 5.34 7.92 12.19
C ILE A 29 4.30 9.03 12.41
N ASN A 30 4.00 9.36 13.67
CA ASN A 30 3.04 10.39 14.01
C ASN A 30 3.44 11.77 13.44
N ASN A 31 4.71 12.13 13.58
CA ASN A 31 5.24 13.38 13.03
C ASN A 31 5.23 13.42 11.49
N ALA A 32 5.36 12.27 10.82
CA ALA A 32 5.22 12.19 9.36
C ALA A 32 3.76 12.42 8.96
N PHE A 33 2.81 11.75 9.60
CA PHE A 33 1.38 11.83 9.27
C PHE A 33 0.74 13.17 9.63
N ARG A 34 1.14 13.81 10.75
CA ARG A 34 0.65 15.14 11.13
C ARG A 34 0.87 16.21 10.05
N ARG A 35 1.87 16.04 9.18
CA ARG A 35 2.17 16.99 8.10
C ARG A 35 1.13 17.00 6.98
N LEU A 36 0.30 15.96 6.88
CA LEU A 36 -0.70 15.84 5.82
C LEU A 36 -1.90 16.78 6.06
N GLY A 37 -2.26 17.04 7.33
CA GLY A 37 -3.39 17.90 7.68
C GLY A 37 -4.74 17.23 7.46
N SER A 38 -5.75 18.01 7.07
CA SER A 38 -7.13 17.56 6.85
C SER A 38 -7.35 16.93 5.47
N GLY A 39 -8.41 16.13 5.33
CA GLY A 39 -8.80 15.51 4.06
C GLY A 39 -8.05 14.20 3.73
N TRP A 40 -7.17 13.73 4.63
CA TRP A 40 -6.43 12.49 4.46
C TRP A 40 -7.00 11.35 5.27
N SER A 41 -6.92 10.14 4.73
CA SER A 41 -7.10 8.88 5.43
C SER A 41 -5.91 7.98 5.13
N ILE A 42 -5.44 7.26 6.14
CA ILE A 42 -4.27 6.39 6.05
C ILE A 42 -4.73 4.99 6.47
N PHE A 43 -4.44 4.01 5.64
CA PHE A 43 -4.73 2.61 5.90
C PHE A 43 -3.42 1.83 5.96
N VAL A 44 -3.25 1.04 7.01
CA VAL A 44 -2.13 0.12 7.16
C VAL A 44 -2.70 -1.29 7.18
N GLU A 45 -2.25 -2.12 6.26
CA GLU A 45 -2.79 -3.46 6.06
C GLU A 45 -1.67 -4.49 6.15
N ALA A 46 -1.95 -5.60 6.85
CA ALA A 46 -1.07 -6.76 6.91
C ALA A 46 -1.84 -7.98 6.38
N GLN A 47 -1.38 -8.52 5.26
CA GLN A 47 -2.00 -9.66 4.60
C GLN A 47 -1.15 -10.91 4.80
N ARG A 48 -1.61 -11.82 5.67
CA ARG A 48 -1.01 -13.14 5.83
C ARG A 48 -1.60 -14.10 4.82
N HIS A 49 -0.75 -14.74 4.03
CA HIS A 49 -1.16 -15.68 3.00
C HIS A 49 -0.18 -16.84 2.91
N GLN A 50 -0.65 -17.97 2.41
CA GLN A 50 0.20 -19.13 2.22
C GLN A 50 1.36 -18.76 1.29
N ALA A 51 2.58 -19.13 1.68
CA ALA A 51 3.76 -18.95 0.85
C ALA A 51 3.54 -19.69 -0.47
N ALA A 52 3.88 -19.04 -1.57
CA ALA A 52 3.93 -19.69 -2.86
C ALA A 52 5.02 -20.78 -2.88
N THR A 53 5.12 -21.50 -4.00
CA THR A 53 6.20 -22.45 -4.26
C THR A 53 7.57 -21.84 -3.95
N TYR A 54 8.48 -22.65 -3.39
CA TYR A 54 9.87 -22.24 -3.14
C TYR A 54 10.49 -21.63 -4.42
N PRO A 55 11.12 -20.45 -4.33
CA PRO A 55 11.62 -19.76 -5.51
C PRO A 55 12.72 -20.57 -6.20
N GLU A 56 12.76 -20.53 -7.53
CA GLU A 56 13.91 -21.04 -8.27
C GLU A 56 15.08 -20.07 -8.10
N SER A 57 16.15 -20.55 -7.47
CA SER A 57 17.36 -19.78 -7.19
C SER A 57 18.53 -20.31 -8.03
N GLN A 58 19.37 -19.39 -8.53
CA GLN A 58 20.62 -19.72 -9.22
C GLN A 58 21.79 -19.30 -8.35
N PHE A 59 22.70 -20.24 -8.06
CA PHE A 59 23.88 -19.97 -7.23
C PHE A 59 25.17 -20.10 -8.03
N PRO A 60 26.19 -19.26 -7.74
CA PRO A 60 27.45 -19.25 -8.46
C PRO A 60 28.34 -20.47 -8.14
N ASP A 61 28.08 -21.18 -7.03
CA ASP A 61 28.89 -22.32 -6.58
C ASP A 61 28.03 -23.50 -6.09
N PRO A 62 28.56 -24.74 -6.15
CA PRO A 62 27.82 -25.94 -5.74
C PRO A 62 27.51 -26.03 -4.25
N ALA A 63 28.30 -25.40 -3.37
CA ALA A 63 28.07 -25.47 -1.93
C ALA A 63 26.83 -24.66 -1.54
N SER A 64 26.70 -23.45 -2.09
CA SER A 64 25.52 -22.60 -1.93
C SER A 64 24.27 -23.26 -2.54
N ALA A 65 24.41 -23.92 -3.69
CA ALA A 65 23.32 -24.68 -4.30
C ALA A 65 22.86 -25.87 -3.44
N LEU A 66 23.80 -26.57 -2.78
CA LEU A 66 23.48 -27.67 -1.88
C LEU A 66 22.70 -27.17 -0.65
N VAL A 67 23.13 -26.05 -0.05
CA VAL A 67 22.42 -25.44 1.09
C VAL A 67 21.00 -25.01 0.71
N ASP A 68 20.79 -24.43 -0.47
CA ASP A 68 19.45 -24.07 -0.94
C ASP A 68 18.57 -25.30 -1.23
N ALA A 69 19.16 -26.39 -1.72
CA ALA A 69 18.44 -27.65 -1.93
C ALA A 69 17.93 -28.26 -0.61
N GLU A 70 18.74 -28.22 0.45
CA GLU A 70 18.31 -28.63 1.80
C GLU A 70 17.19 -27.72 2.32
N ARG A 71 17.32 -26.39 2.18
CA ARG A 71 16.27 -25.42 2.56
C ARG A 71 14.97 -25.65 1.81
N LYS A 72 15.05 -25.98 0.52
CA LYS A 72 13.88 -26.33 -0.30
C LYS A 72 13.23 -27.62 0.20
N ALA A 73 14.02 -28.65 0.52
CA ALA A 73 13.52 -29.91 1.05
C ALA A 73 12.81 -29.71 2.39
N GLU A 74 13.38 -28.93 3.31
CA GLU A 74 12.74 -28.56 4.59
C GLU A 74 11.44 -27.78 4.36
N PHE A 75 11.44 -26.82 3.44
CA PHE A 75 10.24 -26.06 3.08
C PHE A 75 9.12 -26.97 2.54
N GLU A 76 9.46 -27.97 1.74
CA GLU A 76 8.51 -28.92 1.18
C GLU A 76 8.00 -29.94 2.22
N GLU A 77 8.80 -30.31 3.23
CA GLU A 77 8.40 -31.22 4.32
C GLU A 77 7.51 -30.56 5.39
N GLU A 78 7.76 -29.30 5.77
CA GLU A 78 7.07 -28.62 6.89
C GLU A 78 5.59 -28.22 6.62
N GLY A 79 5.06 -28.44 5.41
CA GLY A 79 3.65 -28.19 5.10
C GLY A 79 3.35 -26.74 4.68
N VAL A 80 2.27 -26.15 5.23
CA VAL A 80 1.71 -24.86 4.78
C VAL A 80 2.49 -23.69 5.40
N HIS A 81 3.47 -23.17 4.67
CA HIS A 81 4.17 -21.93 5.03
C HIS A 81 3.30 -20.70 4.83
N PHE A 82 3.54 -19.62 5.59
CA PHE A 82 2.85 -18.35 5.43
C PHE A 82 3.83 -17.19 5.32
N ILE A 83 3.50 -16.23 4.47
CA ILE A 83 4.20 -14.95 4.36
C ILE A 83 3.22 -13.80 4.61
N SER A 84 3.77 -12.70 5.13
CA SER A 84 3.03 -11.45 5.35
C SER A 84 3.50 -10.39 4.37
N SER A 85 2.55 -9.79 3.66
CA SER A 85 2.76 -8.56 2.89
C SER A 85 2.12 -7.39 3.64
N TYR A 86 2.78 -6.23 3.60
CA TYR A 86 2.29 -5.04 4.29
C TYR A 86 2.11 -3.88 3.32
N PHE A 87 0.99 -3.19 3.45
CA PHE A 87 0.61 -2.08 2.57
C PHE A 87 0.28 -0.83 3.37
N LEU A 88 0.76 0.31 2.89
CA LEU A 88 0.44 1.64 3.40
C LEU A 88 -0.29 2.41 2.30
N THR A 89 -1.57 2.70 2.51
CA THR A 89 -2.42 3.38 1.53
C THR A 89 -2.80 4.78 2.02
N PHE A 90 -2.51 5.78 1.19
CA PHE A 90 -2.96 7.16 1.38
C PHE A 90 -4.18 7.41 0.52
N LEU A 91 -5.24 7.91 1.15
CA LEU A 91 -6.44 8.41 0.48
C LEU A 91 -6.56 9.90 0.78
N TYR A 92 -6.73 10.71 -0.26
CA TYR A 92 -6.93 12.16 -0.14
C TYR A 92 -8.23 12.57 -0.82
N LEU A 93 -9.10 13.23 -0.06
CA LEU A 93 -10.29 13.88 -0.57
C LEU A 93 -10.02 15.39 -0.62
N PRO A 94 -9.80 15.97 -1.81
CA PRO A 94 -9.65 17.41 -1.95
C PRO A 94 -10.88 18.15 -1.42
N PRO A 95 -10.71 19.30 -0.75
CA PRO A 95 -11.84 20.10 -0.31
C PRO A 95 -12.70 20.54 -1.50
N VAL A 96 -14.01 20.65 -1.27
CA VAL A 96 -14.95 21.16 -2.28
C VAL A 96 -14.61 22.61 -2.62
N GLU A 97 -14.76 22.99 -3.90
CA GLU A 97 -14.27 24.24 -4.49
C GLU A 97 -14.61 25.53 -3.71
N ASP A 98 -15.73 25.55 -2.98
CA ASP A 98 -16.14 26.70 -2.16
C ASP A 98 -15.24 26.97 -0.95
N VAL A 99 -14.59 25.93 -0.37
CA VAL A 99 -13.63 26.09 0.75
C VAL A 99 -12.25 26.48 0.23
N ALA A 100 -11.83 25.95 -0.91
CA ALA A 100 -10.56 26.34 -1.55
C ALA A 100 -10.56 27.81 -1.95
N ARG A 101 -11.69 28.32 -2.50
CA ARG A 101 -11.86 29.75 -2.82
C ARG A 101 -11.77 30.64 -1.58
N ALA A 102 -12.30 30.23 -0.43
CA ALA A 102 -12.27 31.03 0.79
C ALA A 102 -10.83 31.24 1.33
N GLU A 103 -9.96 30.24 1.21
CA GLU A 103 -8.54 30.38 1.55
C GLU A 103 -7.79 31.22 0.50
N THR A 104 -8.01 30.99 -0.80
CA THR A 104 -7.33 31.76 -1.87
C THR A 104 -7.75 33.24 -1.91
N TRP A 105 -9.03 33.55 -1.66
CA TRP A 105 -9.54 34.94 -1.63
C TRP A 105 -8.97 35.75 -0.47
N LEU A 106 -8.58 35.10 0.63
CA LEU A 106 -7.93 35.74 1.77
C LEU A 106 -6.48 36.14 1.50
N TYR A 107 -5.81 35.50 0.53
CA TYR A 107 -4.38 35.67 0.28
C TYR A 107 -4.04 36.41 -1.02
N GLU A 108 -4.81 36.27 -2.11
CA GLU A 108 -4.47 36.95 -3.36
C GLU A 108 -5.71 37.45 -4.11
N GLY A 109 -5.82 38.78 -4.24
CA GLY A 109 -6.82 39.46 -5.06
C GLY A 109 -6.59 39.27 -6.56
N ARG A 110 -6.66 38.03 -7.06
CA ARG A 110 -6.60 37.69 -8.48
C ARG A 110 -7.82 36.89 -8.90
N GLU A 111 -8.57 37.45 -9.84
CA GLU A 111 -9.52 36.72 -10.68
C GLU A 111 -8.75 35.71 -11.55
N GLN A 112 -8.51 34.51 -11.01
CA GLN A 112 -8.20 33.33 -11.84
C GLN A 112 -9.15 32.19 -11.48
N SER A 113 -9.63 31.56 -12.55
CA SER A 113 -10.80 30.70 -12.63
C SER A 113 -10.46 29.25 -12.32
N GLY A 114 -11.20 28.64 -11.39
CA GLY A 114 -11.25 27.19 -11.17
C GLY A 114 -10.03 26.58 -10.46
N VAL A 115 -10.25 25.42 -9.83
CA VAL A 115 -9.17 24.59 -9.26
C VAL A 115 -8.60 23.71 -10.37
N ASP A 116 -7.28 23.74 -10.64
CA ASP A 116 -6.64 22.86 -11.64
C ASP A 116 -6.51 21.43 -11.06
N PRO A 117 -7.21 20.42 -11.62
CA PRO A 117 -7.12 19.04 -11.13
C PRO A 117 -5.70 18.45 -11.22
N ASN A 118 -4.89 18.89 -12.20
CA ASN A 118 -3.52 18.43 -12.36
C ASN A 118 -2.60 19.01 -11.28
N GLU A 119 -2.88 20.22 -10.80
CA GLU A 119 -2.17 20.80 -9.67
C GLU A 119 -2.48 20.04 -8.39
N ILE A 120 -3.75 19.69 -8.14
CA ILE A 120 -4.12 18.86 -6.98
C ILE A 120 -3.43 17.49 -7.05
N GLN A 121 -3.41 16.85 -8.22
CA GLN A 121 -2.74 15.56 -8.40
C GLN A 121 -1.24 15.66 -8.12
N ARG A 122 -0.56 16.67 -8.66
CA ARG A 122 0.88 16.89 -8.40
C ARG A 122 1.14 17.15 -6.92
N ALA A 123 0.33 17.98 -6.28
CA ALA A 123 0.45 18.24 -4.85
C ALA A 123 0.20 16.97 -4.00
N PHE A 124 -0.73 16.11 -4.40
CA PHE A 124 -0.97 14.82 -3.77
C PHE A 124 0.26 13.89 -3.88
N VAL A 125 0.84 13.77 -5.08
CA VAL A 125 2.07 13.00 -5.31
C VAL A 125 3.23 13.54 -4.47
N ASP A 126 3.50 14.85 -4.53
CA ASP A 126 4.59 15.48 -3.78
C ASP A 126 4.44 15.30 -2.26
N ARG A 127 3.22 15.45 -1.72
CA ARG A 127 2.95 15.28 -0.29
C ARG A 127 3.14 13.83 0.15
N THR A 128 2.66 12.87 -0.65
CA THR A 128 2.83 11.45 -0.34
C THR A 128 4.29 11.02 -0.44
N ASP A 129 5.04 11.47 -1.46
CA ASP A 129 6.47 11.19 -1.60
C ASP A 129 7.26 11.72 -0.40
N ARG A 130 6.97 12.94 0.07
CA ARG A 130 7.62 13.49 1.27
C ARG A 130 7.34 12.66 2.52
N VAL A 131 6.13 12.12 2.68
CA VAL A 131 5.81 11.23 3.81
C VAL A 131 6.57 9.92 3.69
N LEU A 132 6.58 9.28 2.51
CA LEU A 132 7.29 8.02 2.31
C LEU A 132 8.79 8.17 2.57
N SER A 133 9.41 9.25 2.10
CA SER A 133 10.83 9.55 2.35
C SER A 133 11.17 9.73 3.83
N LEU A 134 10.22 10.17 4.67
CA LEU A 134 10.44 10.23 6.13
C LEU A 134 10.42 8.85 6.78
N LEU A 135 9.70 7.90 6.18
CA LEU A 135 9.59 6.51 6.65
C LEU A 135 10.77 5.65 6.20
N ASP A 136 11.33 5.92 5.01
CA ASP A 136 12.43 5.16 4.40
C ASP A 136 13.62 4.92 5.36
N GLY A 137 13.97 5.92 6.17
CA GLY A 137 15.07 5.80 7.14
C GLY A 137 14.84 4.85 8.33
N PHE A 138 13.71 4.13 8.40
CA PHE A 138 13.44 3.12 9.45
C PHE A 138 12.45 2.03 9.04
N MET A 139 11.87 2.10 7.85
CA MET A 139 11.03 1.07 7.27
C MET A 139 11.73 0.50 6.02
N PRO A 140 12.40 -0.66 6.11
CA PRO A 140 12.99 -1.28 4.94
C PRO A 140 11.94 -1.60 3.87
N GLU A 141 12.38 -1.70 2.61
CA GLU A 141 11.52 -2.06 1.47
C GLU A 141 10.30 -1.14 1.27
N CYS A 142 10.36 0.09 1.81
CA CYS A 142 9.31 1.09 1.67
C CYS A 142 9.33 1.69 0.26
N ARG A 143 8.44 1.24 -0.61
CA ARG A 143 8.37 1.71 -2.00
C ARG A 143 6.94 1.79 -2.49
N TRP A 144 6.70 2.70 -3.43
CA TRP A 144 5.43 2.75 -4.14
C TRP A 144 5.19 1.47 -4.94
N LEU A 145 3.92 1.06 -4.98
CA LEU A 145 3.46 0.05 -5.92
C LEU A 145 3.39 0.66 -7.32
N ASP A 146 3.77 -0.12 -8.33
CA ASP A 146 3.46 0.22 -9.73
C ASP A 146 1.97 -0.04 -10.06
N ASP A 147 1.56 0.21 -11.30
CA ASP A 147 0.17 0.04 -11.73
C ASP A 147 -0.31 -1.42 -11.61
N SER A 148 0.52 -2.40 -11.99
CA SER A 148 0.15 -3.82 -11.94
C SER A 148 0.10 -4.32 -10.50
N GLU A 149 1.05 -3.88 -9.68
CA GLU A 149 1.09 -4.18 -8.25
C GLU A 149 -0.09 -3.55 -7.52
N THR A 150 -0.46 -2.31 -7.87
CA THR A 150 -1.64 -1.63 -7.31
C THR A 150 -2.92 -2.38 -7.65
N LEU A 151 -3.11 -2.79 -8.91
CA LEU A 151 -4.28 -3.58 -9.31
C LEU A 151 -4.30 -4.95 -8.63
N THR A 152 -3.14 -5.60 -8.50
CA THR A 152 -3.00 -6.89 -7.80
C THR A 152 -3.35 -6.75 -6.31
N TYR A 153 -2.89 -5.68 -5.66
CA TYR A 153 -3.23 -5.35 -4.27
C TYR A 153 -4.73 -5.11 -4.13
N LEU A 154 -5.32 -4.24 -4.96
CA LEU A 154 -6.75 -3.93 -4.91
C LEU A 154 -7.62 -5.18 -5.13
N TYR A 155 -7.25 -6.03 -6.10
CA TYR A 155 -7.91 -7.32 -6.32
C TYR A 155 -7.87 -8.20 -5.06
N SER A 156 -6.71 -8.29 -4.40
CA SER A 156 -6.56 -9.08 -3.17
C SER A 156 -7.40 -8.58 -2.00
N ALA A 157 -7.84 -7.32 -2.02
CA ALA A 157 -8.71 -6.74 -1.00
C ALA A 157 -10.19 -7.04 -1.23
N VAL A 158 -10.58 -7.44 -2.45
CA VAL A 158 -11.98 -7.69 -2.86
C VAL A 158 -12.20 -9.11 -3.40
N SER A 159 -11.19 -9.98 -3.31
CA SER A 159 -11.28 -11.38 -3.73
C SER A 159 -10.56 -12.31 -2.76
N THR A 160 -11.08 -13.52 -2.62
CA THR A 160 -10.41 -14.62 -1.91
C THR A 160 -9.32 -15.31 -2.74
N LYS A 161 -9.26 -15.03 -4.04
CA LYS A 161 -8.21 -15.58 -4.93
C LYS A 161 -6.99 -14.65 -4.94
N ARG A 162 -5.81 -15.22 -5.19
CA ARG A 162 -4.56 -14.46 -5.37
C ARG A 162 -3.93 -14.77 -6.72
N HIS A 163 -3.79 -13.75 -7.55
CA HIS A 163 -3.00 -13.80 -8.77
C HIS A 163 -2.61 -12.38 -9.18
N ARG A 164 -1.63 -12.24 -10.07
CA ARG A 164 -1.23 -10.93 -10.60
C ARG A 164 -2.27 -10.41 -11.59
N VAL A 165 -2.65 -9.16 -11.42
CA VAL A 165 -3.54 -8.44 -12.35
C VAL A 165 -2.71 -7.57 -13.27
N ARG A 166 -2.85 -7.82 -14.58
CA ARG A 166 -2.18 -7.00 -15.61
C ARG A 166 -2.92 -5.67 -15.76
N VAL A 167 -2.16 -4.61 -16.05
CA VAL A 167 -2.73 -3.31 -16.43
C VAL A 167 -3.53 -3.45 -17.74
N PRO A 168 -4.83 -3.11 -17.75
CA PRO A 168 -5.63 -3.16 -18.97
C PRO A 168 -5.16 -2.09 -19.95
N GLU A 169 -5.33 -2.34 -21.25
CA GLU A 169 -4.96 -1.37 -22.30
C GLU A 169 -5.76 -0.06 -22.17
N THR A 170 -7.01 -0.14 -21.71
CA THR A 170 -7.83 1.02 -21.37
C THR A 170 -8.02 1.08 -19.84
N PRO A 171 -7.46 2.06 -19.14
CA PRO A 171 -7.43 2.11 -17.67
C PRO A 171 -8.74 2.66 -17.07
N ILE A 172 -9.88 2.07 -17.44
CA ILE A 172 -11.22 2.46 -16.97
C ILE A 172 -12.04 1.20 -16.60
N TYR A 173 -13.12 1.39 -15.85
CA TYR A 173 -14.02 0.32 -15.37
C TYR A 173 -13.30 -0.74 -14.52
N LEU A 174 -12.38 -0.28 -13.66
CA LEU A 174 -11.62 -1.16 -12.77
C LEU A 174 -12.52 -1.91 -11.78
N ASP A 175 -13.68 -1.35 -11.44
CA ASP A 175 -14.70 -2.01 -10.63
C ASP A 175 -15.20 -3.31 -11.28
N ALA A 176 -15.45 -3.30 -12.58
CA ALA A 176 -15.86 -4.48 -13.33
C ALA A 176 -14.71 -5.49 -13.56
N LEU A 177 -13.46 -5.01 -13.57
CA LEU A 177 -12.28 -5.84 -13.79
C LEU A 177 -11.79 -6.53 -12.51
N LEU A 178 -11.89 -5.85 -11.36
CA LEU A 178 -11.36 -6.34 -10.09
C LEU A 178 -12.39 -7.13 -9.28
N ALA A 179 -13.67 -6.79 -9.35
CA ALA A 179 -14.69 -7.47 -8.55
C ALA A 179 -15.12 -8.79 -9.23
N ASP A 180 -14.52 -9.92 -8.81
CA ASP A 180 -14.82 -11.25 -9.35
C ASP A 180 -15.68 -12.12 -8.42
N GLN A 181 -16.00 -11.63 -7.22
CA GLN A 181 -16.77 -12.36 -6.21
C GLN A 181 -17.90 -11.50 -5.64
N PRO A 182 -19.08 -12.09 -5.36
CA PRO A 182 -20.17 -11.37 -4.73
C PRO A 182 -19.84 -11.08 -3.26
N LEU A 183 -20.15 -9.85 -2.81
CA LEU A 183 -20.15 -9.49 -1.40
C LEU A 183 -21.58 -9.59 -0.85
N THR A 184 -21.82 -10.56 0.02
CA THR A 184 -23.09 -10.70 0.75
C THR A 184 -22.97 -9.99 2.08
N GLY A 185 -23.72 -8.90 2.28
CA GLY A 185 -23.74 -8.16 3.55
C GLY A 185 -24.55 -8.86 4.66
N GLY A 186 -24.66 -8.23 5.82
CA GLY A 186 -25.43 -8.72 6.97
C GLY A 186 -24.60 -8.84 8.24
N LEU A 187 -25.10 -9.61 9.22
CA LEU A 187 -24.40 -9.83 10.50
C LEU A 187 -23.13 -10.67 10.36
N ALA A 188 -23.10 -11.56 9.35
CA ALA A 188 -21.93 -12.33 8.97
C ALA A 188 -21.68 -12.05 7.47
N PRO A 189 -20.95 -10.96 7.15
CA PRO A 189 -20.66 -10.63 5.76
C PRO A 189 -19.80 -11.74 5.13
N ARG A 190 -20.09 -12.06 3.87
CA ARG A 190 -19.41 -13.11 3.11
C ARG A 190 -18.87 -12.58 1.79
N LEU A 191 -17.68 -13.01 1.42
CA LEU A 191 -17.06 -12.72 0.13
C LEU A 191 -16.90 -14.02 -0.66
N GLY A 192 -17.69 -14.15 -1.72
CA GLY A 192 -17.87 -15.43 -2.40
C GLY A 192 -18.46 -16.47 -1.44
N ASP A 193 -17.75 -17.58 -1.24
CA ASP A 193 -18.17 -18.67 -0.36
C ASP A 193 -17.58 -18.57 1.06
N GLN A 194 -16.78 -17.55 1.37
CA GLN A 194 -16.21 -17.32 2.71
C GLN A 194 -17.06 -16.36 3.53
#